data_AF-A0A3D9C0N9-F1
#
_entry.id   AF-A0A3D9C0N9-F1
#
_cell.length_a   1.000
_cell.length_b   1.000
_cell.length_c   1.000
_cell.angle_alpha   90.00
_cell.angle_beta   90.00
_cell.angle_gamma   90.00
#
_symmetry.space_group_name_H-M   'P 1'
#
loop_
_entity.id
_entity.type
_entity.pdbx_description
1 polymer ?
#
loop_
_entity_poly.entity_id
_entity_poly.type
_entity_poly.pdbx_seq_one_letter_code
_entity_poly.pdbx_strand_id
1 'polypeptide(L)'
;MKKIFLILLSLGSLICCNPKNPDTSKRSANSKYYTKLDTVRITTETGDNFKYSKKNFNELIDKHPEFFYDFPENPDKFYFCFGNNAEFGSEAGQDYYYTLYTYFLKQRNGIEKYKEQRGTFIRIFSNINSIFGHIAYGGTYFGHQEKRIPAYAEYLIFLFSLDQEKVNSQDRYDISKQKRLYIQSLRQIIEEENKIDFETAGQEKTDRIKKMNALVNEMDHLITNSYYLHYAQHFHYQYYQNF
;
A
#
# COMPACT_ATOMS: atom_id res chain seq x y z
N MET A 1 15.57 13.73 -43.45
CA MET A 1 16.08 14.13 -42.12
C MET A 1 15.27 13.39 -41.05
N LYS A 2 15.85 12.35 -40.45
CA LYS A 2 15.20 11.52 -39.42
C LYS A 2 15.32 12.24 -38.07
N LYS A 3 14.18 12.60 -37.46
CA LYS A 3 14.16 13.11 -36.08
C LYS A 3 14.30 11.93 -35.12
N ILE A 4 15.47 11.81 -34.52
CA ILE A 4 15.74 10.89 -33.41
C ILE A 4 15.04 11.48 -32.18
N PHE A 5 14.03 10.77 -31.67
CA PHE A 5 13.45 11.04 -30.35
C PHE A 5 14.49 10.64 -29.31
N LEU A 6 15.02 11.62 -28.57
CA LEU A 6 15.75 11.35 -27.34
C LEU A 6 14.77 10.75 -26.33
N ILE A 7 14.99 9.47 -25.99
CA ILE A 7 14.41 8.86 -24.80
C ILE A 7 15.16 9.45 -23.61
N LEU A 8 14.51 10.40 -22.92
CA LEU A 8 14.91 10.81 -21.59
C LEU A 8 14.62 9.64 -20.63
N LEU A 9 15.63 8.83 -20.38
CA LEU A 9 15.71 7.99 -19.18
C LEU A 9 15.70 8.95 -17.98
N SER A 10 14.52 9.17 -17.41
CA SER A 10 14.41 9.77 -16.08
C SER A 10 14.97 8.76 -15.08
N LEU A 11 16.28 8.80 -14.84
CA LEU A 11 16.82 8.39 -13.55
C LEU A 11 16.09 9.27 -12.52
N GLY A 12 15.08 8.68 -11.87
CA GLY A 12 14.40 9.28 -10.74
C GLY A 12 15.46 9.73 -9.77
N SER A 13 15.64 11.04 -9.68
CA SER A 13 16.54 11.65 -8.74
C SER A 13 16.07 11.19 -7.37
N LEU A 14 16.90 10.41 -6.67
CA LEU A 14 16.86 10.30 -5.21
C LEU A 14 17.04 11.73 -4.69
N ILE A 15 15.95 12.48 -4.64
CA ILE A 15 15.88 13.71 -3.86
C ILE A 15 16.13 13.22 -2.44
N CYS A 16 17.37 13.43 -1.97
CA CYS A 16 17.71 13.26 -0.58
C CYS A 16 16.64 13.98 0.23
N CYS A 17 15.80 13.19 0.90
CA CYS A 17 15.02 13.71 1.99
C CYS A 17 16.01 14.37 2.94
N ASN A 18 15.97 15.69 3.04
CA ASN A 18 16.53 16.36 4.20
C ASN A 18 15.47 16.16 5.28
N PRO A 19 15.61 15.18 6.20
CA PRO A 19 14.82 15.23 7.41
C PRO A 19 15.18 16.58 8.03
N LYS A 20 14.25 17.53 7.97
CA LYS A 20 14.36 18.72 8.79
C LYS A 20 14.34 18.17 10.21
N ASN A 21 15.49 18.17 10.88
CA ASN A 21 15.54 17.89 12.31
C ASN A 21 14.46 18.78 12.93
N PRO A 22 13.39 18.21 13.50
CA PRO A 22 12.41 19.03 14.16
C PRO A 22 13.14 19.68 15.32
N ASP A 23 13.24 21.01 15.23
CA ASP A 23 13.78 21.87 16.26
C ASP A 23 13.15 21.45 17.60
N THR A 24 13.96 20.91 18.51
CA THR A 24 13.53 20.24 19.75
C THR A 24 12.84 21.18 20.74
N SER A 25 12.72 22.47 20.38
CA SER A 25 11.90 23.47 21.06
C SER A 25 10.39 23.39 20.76
N LYS A 26 9.95 22.58 19.78
CA LYS A 26 8.55 22.49 19.30
C LYS A 26 7.59 21.55 20.06
N ARG A 27 7.89 21.18 21.30
CA ARG A 27 7.00 20.32 22.12
C ARG A 27 5.56 20.87 22.26
N SER A 28 5.34 22.17 21.98
CA SER A 28 4.01 22.79 22.05
C SER A 28 3.14 22.63 20.80
N ALA A 29 3.70 22.42 19.60
CA ALA A 29 2.93 22.50 18.35
C ALA A 29 2.03 21.28 18.07
N ASN A 30 2.44 20.08 18.52
CA ASN A 30 1.70 18.84 18.28
C ASN A 30 0.70 18.48 19.39
N SER A 31 0.68 19.25 20.48
CA SER A 31 -0.19 19.03 21.64
C SER A 31 -1.69 18.98 21.28
N LYS A 32 -2.10 19.62 20.17
CA LYS A 32 -3.46 19.52 19.62
C LYS A 32 -3.89 18.11 19.22
N TYR A 33 -2.94 17.22 18.93
CA TYR A 33 -3.21 15.83 18.55
C TYR A 33 -3.14 14.86 19.74
N TYR A 34 -2.77 15.34 20.93
CA TYR A 34 -2.65 14.49 22.10
C TYR A 34 -3.97 13.82 22.46
N THR A 35 -3.87 12.54 22.81
CA THR A 35 -5.02 11.82 23.34
C THR A 35 -5.33 12.28 24.76
N LYS A 36 -6.62 12.41 25.05
CA LYS A 36 -7.12 12.59 26.43
C LYS A 36 -7.44 11.26 27.09
N LEU A 37 -7.62 10.19 26.30
CA LEU A 37 -7.92 8.84 26.76
C LEU A 37 -6.73 8.24 27.48
N ASP A 38 -6.99 7.44 28.51
CA ASP A 38 -5.93 6.76 29.27
C ASP A 38 -5.25 5.66 28.44
N THR A 39 -5.99 5.09 27.48
CA THR A 39 -5.50 4.06 26.57
C THR A 39 -5.97 4.34 25.15
N VAL A 40 -5.05 4.22 24.19
CA VAL A 40 -5.35 4.19 22.76
C VAL A 40 -5.10 2.78 22.24
N ARG A 41 -6.08 2.22 21.52
CA ARG A 41 -5.96 0.92 20.85
C ARG A 41 -5.96 1.14 19.34
N ILE A 42 -4.93 0.65 18.68
CA ILE A 42 -4.85 0.56 17.22
C ILE A 42 -5.08 -0.90 16.84
N THR A 43 -6.10 -1.14 16.02
CA THR A 43 -6.40 -2.48 15.49
C THR A 43 -6.14 -2.48 14.00
N THR A 44 -5.28 -3.38 13.53
CA THR A 44 -4.95 -3.53 12.11
C THR A 44 -6.04 -4.30 11.38
N GLU A 45 -5.98 -4.25 10.04
CA GLU A 45 -6.86 -5.05 9.17
C GLU A 45 -6.58 -6.56 9.31
N THR A 46 -5.38 -6.94 9.77
CA THR A 46 -5.01 -8.32 10.12
C THR A 46 -5.49 -8.76 11.51
N GLY A 47 -6.10 -7.87 12.30
CA GLY A 47 -6.60 -8.15 13.65
C GLY A 47 -5.56 -7.97 14.77
N ASP A 48 -4.35 -7.52 14.44
CA ASP A 48 -3.33 -7.20 15.44
C ASP A 48 -3.75 -5.97 16.26
N ASN A 49 -3.38 -5.98 17.54
CA ASN A 49 -3.80 -4.96 18.49
C ASN A 49 -2.61 -4.32 19.18
N PHE A 50 -2.37 -3.04 18.91
CA PHE A 50 -1.38 -2.23 19.59
C PHE A 50 -2.07 -1.36 20.64
N LYS A 51 -1.54 -1.38 21.87
CA LYS A 51 -2.06 -0.58 22.99
C LYS A 51 -1.02 0.41 23.44
N TYR A 52 -1.43 1.67 23.60
CA TYR A 52 -0.60 2.73 24.15
C TYR A 52 -1.24 3.28 25.40
N SER A 53 -0.44 3.52 26.42
CA SER A 53 -0.81 4.45 27.48
C SER A 53 -0.91 5.87 26.89
N LYS A 54 -1.68 6.74 27.54
CA LYS A 54 -1.74 8.17 27.20
C LYS A 54 -0.36 8.80 27.04
N LYS A 55 0.55 8.50 27.98
CA LYS A 55 1.93 9.02 27.97
C LYS A 55 2.67 8.57 26.70
N ASN A 56 2.69 7.26 26.44
CA ASN A 56 3.44 6.71 25.31
C ASN A 56 2.86 7.17 23.96
N PHE A 57 1.53 7.32 23.86
CA PHE A 57 0.90 7.81 22.64
C PHE A 57 1.26 9.28 22.37
N ASN A 58 1.26 10.12 23.40
CA ASN A 58 1.62 11.53 23.25
C ASN A 58 3.12 11.70 22.98
N GLU A 59 3.99 10.86 23.56
CA GLU A 59 5.41 10.81 23.21
C GLU A 59 5.64 10.38 21.76
N LEU A 60 4.84 9.44 21.25
CA LEU A 60 4.87 9.04 19.84
C LEU A 60 4.50 10.19 18.91
N ILE A 61 3.48 10.98 19.26
CA ILE A 61 3.09 12.20 18.52
C ILE A 61 4.22 13.24 18.49
N ASP A 62 4.94 13.39 19.60
CA ASP A 62 6.08 14.33 19.67
C ASP A 62 7.25 13.85 18.80
N LYS A 63 7.54 12.55 18.80
CA LYS A 63 8.65 11.96 18.05
C LYS A 63 8.40 11.87 16.55
N HIS A 64 7.14 11.69 16.15
CA HIS A 64 6.73 11.47 14.77
C HIS A 64 5.78 12.54 14.26
N PRO A 65 6.22 13.83 14.22
CA PRO A 65 5.40 14.92 13.70
C PRO A 65 4.99 14.72 12.23
N GLU A 66 5.76 13.94 11.47
CA GLU A 66 5.54 13.68 10.05
C GLU A 66 4.16 13.10 9.75
N PHE A 67 3.58 12.30 10.66
CA PHE A 67 2.24 11.71 10.47
C PHE A 67 1.13 12.76 10.34
N PHE A 68 1.43 14.01 10.70
CA PHE A 68 0.50 15.15 10.63
C PHE A 68 0.86 16.16 9.53
N TYR A 69 1.77 15.83 8.61
CA TYR A 69 2.06 16.69 7.47
C TYR A 69 0.84 16.84 6.55
N ASP A 70 0.63 18.05 6.02
CA ASP A 70 -0.51 18.35 5.16
C ASP A 70 -0.48 17.54 3.85
N PHE A 71 0.69 17.15 3.37
CA PHE A 71 0.85 16.33 2.17
C PHE A 71 1.80 15.16 2.50
N PRO A 72 1.28 14.06 3.07
CA PRO A 72 2.07 12.85 3.24
C PRO A 72 2.52 12.33 1.88
N GLU A 73 3.70 11.74 1.86
CA GLU A 73 4.25 11.06 0.68
C GLU A 73 3.76 9.61 0.63
N ASN A 74 4.00 8.93 -0.50
CA ASN A 74 3.83 7.49 -0.61
C ASN A 74 4.55 6.78 0.57
N PRO A 75 3.94 5.75 1.19
CA PRO A 75 4.44 5.15 2.42
C PRO A 75 5.87 4.58 2.32
N ASP A 76 6.34 4.13 1.14
CA ASP A 76 7.73 3.70 0.95
C ASP A 76 8.70 4.85 1.15
N LYS A 77 8.44 5.96 0.45
CA LYS A 77 9.24 7.18 0.58
C LYS A 77 9.11 7.77 1.98
N PHE A 78 7.90 7.75 2.54
CA PHE A 78 7.64 8.27 3.87
C PHE A 78 8.39 7.48 4.95
N TYR A 79 8.42 6.15 4.86
CA TYR A 79 9.25 5.31 5.70
C TYR A 79 10.74 5.58 5.47
N PHE A 80 11.21 5.60 4.23
CA PHE A 80 12.61 5.85 3.93
C PHE A 80 13.12 7.16 4.54
N CYS A 81 12.30 8.21 4.51
CA CYS A 81 12.70 9.55 4.94
C CYS A 81 12.60 9.78 6.45
N PHE A 82 11.69 9.09 7.15
CA PHE A 82 11.39 9.36 8.56
C PHE A 82 11.41 8.11 9.44
N GLY A 83 10.94 6.98 8.92
CA GLY A 83 10.84 5.72 9.66
C GLY A 83 12.10 4.85 9.65
N ASN A 84 12.99 4.99 8.66
CA ASN A 84 14.19 4.15 8.51
C ASN A 84 15.31 4.55 9.49
N ASN A 85 15.04 4.37 10.78
CA ASN A 85 15.88 4.72 11.90
C ASN A 85 15.92 3.56 12.92
N ALA A 86 16.63 3.73 14.03
CA ALA A 86 16.81 2.65 15.03
C ALA A 86 15.49 2.14 15.65
N GLU A 87 14.43 2.95 15.68
CA GLU A 87 13.12 2.57 16.24
C GLU A 87 12.35 1.61 15.33
N PHE A 88 12.44 1.78 14.00
CA PHE A 88 11.69 0.97 13.03
C PHE A 88 12.54 0.25 11.98
N GLY A 89 13.87 0.19 12.15
CA GLY A 89 14.78 -0.34 11.13
C GLY A 89 14.76 -1.85 10.90
N SER A 90 14.03 -2.62 11.73
CA SER A 90 13.79 -4.05 11.48
C SER A 90 12.58 -4.27 10.58
N GLU A 91 12.41 -5.46 9.98
CA GLU A 91 11.21 -5.76 9.17
C GLU A 91 9.91 -5.58 9.96
N ALA A 92 9.88 -6.06 11.21
CA ALA A 92 8.75 -5.88 12.11
C ALA A 92 8.57 -4.39 12.52
N GLY A 93 9.66 -3.66 12.69
CA GLY A 93 9.64 -2.22 12.92
C GLY A 93 9.03 -1.46 11.75
N GLN A 94 9.42 -1.82 10.52
CA GLN A 94 8.85 -1.24 9.30
C GLN A 94 7.35 -1.54 9.21
N ASP A 95 6.91 -2.77 9.46
CA ASP A 95 5.48 -3.12 9.46
C ASP A 95 4.69 -2.27 10.48
N TYR A 96 5.30 -2.03 11.64
CA TYR A 96 4.71 -1.20 12.68
C TYR A 96 4.65 0.28 12.29
N TYR A 97 5.67 0.81 11.61
CA TYR A 97 5.63 2.15 11.06
C TYR A 97 4.52 2.32 10.01
N TYR A 98 4.31 1.32 9.15
CA TYR A 98 3.20 1.32 8.18
C TYR A 98 1.84 1.23 8.87
N THR A 99 1.75 0.51 9.99
CA THR A 99 0.55 0.49 10.84
C THR A 99 0.23 1.87 11.40
N LEU A 100 1.24 2.60 11.90
CA LEU A 100 1.07 3.96 12.39
C LEU A 100 0.64 4.92 11.26
N TYR A 101 1.32 4.85 10.11
CA TYR A 101 0.97 5.62 8.92
C TYR A 101 -0.50 5.40 8.53
N THR A 102 -0.91 4.12 8.44
CA THR A 102 -2.29 3.73 8.16
C THR A 102 -3.23 4.32 9.18
N TYR A 103 -2.95 4.18 10.48
CA TYR A 103 -3.80 4.66 11.54
C TYR A 103 -4.05 6.17 11.43
N PHE A 104 -2.99 6.98 11.37
CA PHE A 104 -3.14 8.44 11.33
C PHE A 104 -3.81 8.91 10.04
N LEU A 105 -3.44 8.34 8.89
CA LEU A 105 -4.02 8.73 7.62
C LEU A 105 -5.49 8.31 7.50
N LYS A 106 -5.87 7.15 8.05
CA LYS A 106 -7.27 6.68 8.12
C LYS A 106 -8.14 7.63 8.94
N GLN A 107 -7.65 8.13 10.07
CA GLN A 107 -8.36 9.14 10.87
C GLN A 107 -8.57 10.42 10.06
N ARG A 108 -7.53 10.87 9.36
CA ARG A 108 -7.55 12.09 8.54
C ARG A 108 -8.50 11.98 7.35
N ASN A 109 -8.43 10.90 6.61
CA ASN A 109 -9.26 10.65 5.43
C ASN A 109 -10.75 10.52 5.81
N GLY A 110 -11.03 10.07 7.03
CA GLY A 110 -12.35 9.71 7.50
C GLY A 110 -12.55 8.20 7.44
N ILE A 111 -12.80 7.60 8.61
CA ILE A 111 -12.94 6.16 8.77
C ILE A 111 -14.13 5.64 7.96
N GLU A 112 -15.33 6.17 8.20
CA GLU A 112 -16.55 5.67 7.56
C GLU A 112 -16.69 6.17 6.11
N LYS A 113 -16.25 7.40 5.82
CA LYS A 113 -16.41 8.04 4.50
C LYS A 113 -15.85 7.21 3.35
N TYR A 114 -14.69 6.57 3.55
CA TYR A 114 -13.98 5.82 2.51
C TYR A 114 -13.88 4.32 2.83
N LYS A 115 -14.77 3.79 3.68
CA LYS A 115 -14.71 2.39 4.12
C LYS A 115 -14.75 1.39 2.97
N GLU A 116 -15.63 1.61 2.00
CA GLU A 116 -15.78 0.74 0.83
C GLU A 116 -14.57 0.83 -0.10
N GLN A 117 -14.13 2.04 -0.45
CA GLN A 117 -12.97 2.27 -1.33
C GLN A 117 -11.69 1.68 -0.74
N ARG A 118 -11.51 1.84 0.58
CA ARG A 118 -10.41 1.22 1.34
C ARG A 118 -10.43 -0.29 1.25
N GLY A 119 -11.58 -0.90 1.54
CA GLY A 119 -11.75 -2.34 1.45
C GLY A 119 -11.46 -2.87 0.05
N THR A 120 -11.89 -2.14 -0.99
CA THR A 120 -11.61 -2.49 -2.39
C THR A 120 -10.10 -2.45 -2.69
N PHE A 121 -9.40 -1.38 -2.31
CA PHE A 121 -7.94 -1.29 -2.51
C PHE A 121 -7.17 -2.39 -1.78
N ILE A 122 -7.49 -2.60 -0.50
CA ILE A 122 -6.85 -3.64 0.31
C ILE A 122 -7.03 -5.00 -0.37
N ARG A 123 -8.27 -5.36 -0.76
CA ARG A 123 -8.53 -6.65 -1.42
C ARG A 123 -7.81 -6.80 -2.75
N ILE A 124 -7.78 -5.76 -3.58
CA ILE A 124 -7.03 -5.78 -4.85
C ILE A 124 -5.55 -6.05 -4.59
N PHE A 125 -4.92 -5.32 -3.67
CA PHE A 125 -3.51 -5.47 -3.37
C PHE A 125 -3.19 -6.79 -2.68
N SER A 126 -4.03 -7.25 -1.74
CA SER A 126 -3.87 -8.54 -1.07
C SER A 126 -4.03 -9.70 -2.05
N ASN A 127 -4.90 -9.59 -3.05
CA ASN A 127 -5.04 -10.59 -4.10
C ASN A 127 -3.80 -10.65 -5.00
N ILE A 128 -3.24 -9.50 -5.38
CA ILE A 128 -1.95 -9.43 -6.10
C ILE A 128 -0.86 -10.10 -5.26
N ASN A 129 -0.70 -9.68 -3.99
CA ASN A 129 0.28 -10.23 -3.06
C ASN A 129 0.13 -11.75 -2.90
N SER A 130 -1.10 -12.24 -2.81
CA SER A 130 -1.40 -13.67 -2.64
C SER A 130 -1.14 -14.48 -3.91
N ILE A 131 -1.41 -13.94 -5.11
CA ILE A 131 -1.08 -14.60 -6.38
C ILE A 131 0.43 -14.81 -6.45
N PHE A 132 1.23 -13.76 -6.25
CA PHE A 132 2.69 -13.86 -6.29
C PHE A 132 3.25 -14.67 -5.12
N GLY A 133 2.61 -14.64 -3.95
CA GLY A 133 2.94 -15.52 -2.84
C GLY A 133 2.73 -16.99 -3.18
N HIS A 134 1.65 -17.34 -3.90
CA HIS A 134 1.44 -18.71 -4.36
C HIS A 134 2.43 -19.14 -5.45
N ILE A 135 2.80 -18.25 -6.36
CA ILE A 135 3.85 -18.49 -7.36
C ILE A 135 5.19 -18.79 -6.67
N ALA A 136 5.56 -17.98 -5.69
CA ALA A 136 6.85 -18.04 -5.01
C ALA A 136 6.91 -19.05 -3.84
N TYR A 137 5.88 -19.88 -3.63
CA TYR A 137 5.81 -20.81 -2.50
C TYR A 137 5.80 -20.15 -1.11
N GLY A 138 5.27 -18.94 -1.04
CA GLY A 138 5.26 -18.11 0.16
C GLY A 138 6.60 -17.41 0.37
N GLY A 139 6.91 -17.09 1.62
CA GLY A 139 8.07 -16.31 2.01
C GLY A 139 7.69 -15.15 2.93
N THR A 140 8.63 -14.72 3.78
CA THR A 140 8.40 -13.65 4.77
C THR A 140 8.03 -12.33 4.10
N TYR A 141 8.57 -12.07 2.90
CA TYR A 141 8.24 -10.90 2.09
C TYR A 141 6.72 -10.70 1.94
N PHE A 142 5.98 -11.74 1.54
CA PHE A 142 4.53 -11.64 1.33
C PHE A 142 3.77 -11.38 2.64
N GLY A 143 4.26 -11.93 3.76
CA GLY A 143 3.71 -11.65 5.09
C GLY A 143 3.96 -10.21 5.56
N HIS A 144 5.13 -9.66 5.27
CA HIS A 144 5.43 -8.24 5.53
C HIS A 144 4.61 -7.33 4.61
N GLN A 145 4.52 -7.66 3.33
CA GLN A 145 3.75 -6.87 2.37
C GLN A 145 2.26 -6.84 2.74
N GLU A 146 1.69 -7.95 3.22
CA GLU A 146 0.30 -8.00 3.69
C GLU A 146 0.01 -6.97 4.79
N LYS A 147 0.95 -6.80 5.73
CA LYS A 147 0.84 -5.81 6.81
C LYS A 147 0.99 -4.37 6.33
N ARG A 148 1.66 -4.17 5.19
CA ARG A 148 1.96 -2.85 4.61
C ARG A 148 0.88 -2.37 3.65
N ILE A 149 0.12 -3.28 3.06
CA ILE A 149 -0.99 -3.01 2.13
C ILE A 149 -1.97 -1.91 2.59
N PRO A 150 -2.43 -1.90 3.86
CA PRO A 150 -3.33 -0.85 4.34
C PRO A 150 -2.76 0.56 4.20
N ALA A 151 -1.44 0.75 4.32
CA ALA A 151 -0.82 2.07 4.20
C ALA A 151 -0.91 2.60 2.76
N TYR A 152 -0.69 1.73 1.76
CA TYR A 152 -0.87 2.11 0.35
C TYR A 152 -2.32 2.48 0.06
N ALA A 153 -3.27 1.70 0.58
CA ALA A 153 -4.70 1.99 0.40
C ALA A 153 -5.08 3.37 0.98
N GLU A 154 -4.64 3.70 2.20
CA GLU A 154 -4.91 5.03 2.79
C GLU A 154 -4.25 6.17 2.03
N TYR A 155 -3.04 5.96 1.51
CA TYR A 155 -2.36 6.97 0.71
C TYR A 155 -3.13 7.27 -0.58
N LEU A 156 -3.66 6.24 -1.27
CA LEU A 156 -4.48 6.45 -2.45
C LEU A 156 -5.81 7.12 -2.13
N ILE A 157 -6.44 6.80 -0.99
CA ILE A 157 -7.63 7.52 -0.53
C ILE A 157 -7.32 8.99 -0.26
N PHE A 158 -6.16 9.29 0.33
CA PHE A 158 -5.73 10.66 0.53
C PHE A 158 -5.62 11.40 -0.80
N LEU A 159 -4.92 10.83 -1.80
CA LEU A 159 -4.84 11.43 -3.14
C LEU A 159 -6.22 11.61 -3.78
N PHE A 160 -7.07 10.58 -3.70
CA PHE A 160 -8.44 10.63 -4.20
C PHE A 160 -9.26 11.75 -3.54
N SER A 161 -9.10 11.97 -2.24
CA SER A 161 -9.80 13.03 -1.51
C SER A 161 -9.41 14.43 -2.02
N LEU A 162 -8.14 14.64 -2.37
CA LEU A 162 -7.65 15.89 -2.96
C LEU A 162 -8.20 16.11 -4.37
N ASP A 163 -8.38 15.04 -5.15
CA ASP A 163 -8.86 15.10 -6.53
C ASP A 163 -10.38 15.32 -6.60
N GLN A 164 -11.16 14.67 -5.73
CA GLN A 164 -12.62 14.86 -5.63
C GLN A 164 -13.00 16.25 -5.13
N GLU A 165 -12.20 16.84 -4.24
CA GLU A 165 -12.37 18.24 -3.82
C GLU A 165 -12.09 19.22 -4.97
N LYS A 166 -11.44 18.76 -6.05
CA LYS A 166 -11.10 19.56 -7.24
C LYS A 166 -11.97 19.28 -8.45
N VAL A 167 -12.63 18.12 -8.57
CA VAL A 167 -13.40 17.75 -9.79
C VAL A 167 -14.61 16.86 -9.48
N ASN A 168 -15.78 17.24 -9.98
CA ASN A 168 -16.94 16.38 -10.19
C ASN A 168 -16.63 15.31 -11.28
N SER A 169 -15.72 14.37 -11.01
CA SER A 169 -15.24 13.41 -12.03
C SER A 169 -15.95 12.07 -11.92
N GLN A 170 -17.04 11.93 -12.66
CA GLN A 170 -17.42 10.65 -13.23
C GLN A 170 -16.23 10.12 -14.06
N ASP A 171 -15.84 8.87 -13.85
CA ASP A 171 -14.79 8.21 -14.64
C ASP A 171 -15.20 8.23 -16.12
N ARG A 172 -14.37 8.87 -16.96
CA ARG A 172 -14.68 9.12 -18.37
C ARG A 172 -14.13 8.05 -19.31
N TYR A 173 -13.37 7.09 -18.77
CA TYR A 173 -12.68 6.09 -19.58
C TYR A 173 -13.40 4.75 -19.55
N ASP A 174 -13.68 4.20 -20.74
CA ASP A 174 -14.02 2.78 -20.85
C ASP A 174 -12.75 1.94 -20.69
N ILE A 175 -12.63 1.29 -19.53
CA ILE A 175 -11.48 0.46 -19.19
C ILE A 175 -11.64 -1.00 -19.61
N SER A 176 -12.76 -1.40 -20.21
CA SER A 176 -13.11 -2.81 -20.45
C SER A 176 -11.99 -3.57 -21.17
N LYS A 177 -11.39 -2.96 -22.19
CA LYS A 177 -10.29 -3.57 -22.94
C LYS A 177 -9.00 -3.65 -22.11
N GLN A 178 -8.65 -2.58 -21.40
CA GLN A 178 -7.42 -2.51 -20.60
C GLN A 178 -7.47 -3.48 -19.43
N LYS A 179 -8.61 -3.52 -18.72
CA LYS A 179 -8.91 -4.47 -17.66
C LYS A 179 -8.82 -5.91 -18.16
N ARG A 180 -9.47 -6.23 -19.30
CA ARG A 180 -9.40 -7.57 -19.88
C ARG A 180 -7.96 -8.01 -20.15
N LEU A 181 -7.13 -7.14 -20.73
CA LEU A 181 -5.73 -7.44 -21.00
C LEU A 181 -4.92 -7.64 -19.71
N TYR A 182 -5.15 -6.82 -18.69
CA TYR A 182 -4.50 -6.98 -17.40
C TYR A 182 -4.88 -8.29 -16.71
N ILE A 183 -6.18 -8.62 -16.65
CA ILE A 183 -6.67 -9.88 -16.10
C ILE A 183 -6.13 -11.09 -16.88
N GLN A 184 -6.05 -11.00 -18.21
CA GLN A 184 -5.43 -12.04 -19.04
C GLN A 184 -3.94 -12.21 -18.74
N SER A 185 -3.20 -11.11 -18.54
CA SER A 185 -1.78 -11.18 -18.21
C SER A 185 -1.52 -11.90 -16.88
N LEU A 186 -2.34 -11.67 -15.84
CA LEU A 186 -2.21 -12.38 -14.56
C LEU A 186 -2.45 -13.89 -14.71
N ARG A 187 -3.41 -14.30 -15.56
CA ARG A 187 -3.64 -15.72 -15.84
C ARG A 187 -2.51 -16.36 -16.63
N GLN A 188 -1.95 -15.61 -17.58
CA GLN A 188 -0.82 -16.06 -18.36
C GLN A 188 0.40 -16.30 -17.46
N ILE A 189 0.71 -15.39 -16.55
CA ILE A 189 1.78 -15.57 -15.53
C ILE A 189 1.53 -16.86 -14.73
N ILE A 190 0.30 -17.04 -14.20
CA ILE A 190 -0.05 -18.27 -13.46
C ILE A 190 0.18 -19.54 -14.30
N GLU A 191 -0.20 -19.52 -15.58
CA GLU A 191 -0.04 -20.67 -16.47
C GLU A 191 1.44 -20.95 -16.78
N GLU A 192 2.23 -19.91 -17.04
CA GLU A 192 3.64 -20.01 -17.38
C GLU A 192 4.48 -20.50 -16.20
N GLU A 193 4.30 -19.92 -15.01
CA GLU A 193 4.92 -20.38 -13.77
C GLU A 193 4.58 -21.84 -13.47
N ASN A 194 3.33 -22.24 -13.73
CA ASN A 194 2.90 -23.61 -13.55
C ASN A 194 3.55 -24.61 -14.54
N LYS A 195 3.91 -24.17 -15.75
CA LYS A 195 4.57 -25.03 -16.75
C LYS A 195 6.01 -25.36 -16.35
N ILE A 196 6.69 -24.43 -15.67
CA ILE A 196 8.08 -24.58 -15.24
C ILE A 196 8.21 -25.08 -13.79
N ASP A 197 7.09 -25.22 -13.08
CA ASP A 197 7.06 -25.82 -11.76
C ASP A 197 7.17 -27.36 -11.82
N PHE A 198 8.32 -27.87 -11.39
CA PHE A 198 8.59 -29.30 -11.24
C PHE A 198 8.54 -29.78 -9.78
N GLU A 199 8.37 -28.86 -8.82
CA GLU A 199 8.41 -29.14 -7.38
C GLU A 199 7.05 -29.58 -6.83
N THR A 200 5.95 -29.19 -7.47
CA THR A 200 4.61 -29.68 -7.12
C THR A 200 4.01 -30.59 -8.18
N ALA A 201 3.17 -31.53 -7.74
CA ALA A 201 2.50 -32.48 -8.63
C ALA A 201 1.07 -32.78 -8.15
N GLY A 202 0.26 -33.31 -9.06
CA GLY A 202 -1.07 -33.84 -8.74
C GLY A 202 -2.05 -32.80 -8.18
N GLN A 203 -2.72 -33.16 -7.09
CA GLN A 203 -3.82 -32.37 -6.54
C GLN A 203 -3.36 -31.03 -5.95
N GLU A 204 -2.18 -30.99 -5.32
CA GLU A 204 -1.63 -29.76 -4.72
C GLU A 204 -1.44 -28.67 -5.77
N LYS A 205 -0.82 -29.02 -6.90
CA LYS A 205 -0.63 -28.13 -8.05
C LYS A 205 -1.96 -27.62 -8.57
N THR A 206 -2.93 -28.53 -8.75
CA THR A 206 -4.28 -28.20 -9.22
C THR A 206 -5.01 -27.21 -8.29
N ASP A 207 -4.95 -27.46 -6.98
CA ASP A 207 -5.59 -26.62 -5.97
C ASP A 207 -4.94 -25.24 -5.89
N ARG A 208 -3.62 -25.16 -6.01
CA ARG A 208 -2.90 -23.89 -6.01
C ARG A 208 -3.27 -23.03 -7.23
N ILE A 209 -3.30 -23.61 -8.43
CA ILE A 209 -3.74 -22.92 -9.65
C ILE A 209 -5.17 -22.42 -9.50
N LYS A 210 -6.05 -23.26 -8.93
CA LYS A 210 -7.46 -22.89 -8.70
C LYS A 210 -7.59 -21.72 -7.73
N LYS A 211 -6.80 -21.71 -6.64
CA LYS A 211 -6.74 -20.59 -5.69
C LYS A 211 -6.29 -19.29 -6.38
N MET A 212 -5.19 -19.33 -7.13
CA MET A 212 -4.71 -18.13 -7.84
C MET A 212 -5.72 -17.61 -8.86
N ASN A 213 -6.36 -18.49 -9.63
CA ASN A 213 -7.39 -18.07 -10.59
C ASN A 213 -8.65 -17.52 -9.91
N ALA A 214 -8.99 -17.98 -8.70
CA ALA A 214 -10.08 -17.40 -7.92
C ALA A 214 -9.75 -15.97 -7.44
N LEU A 215 -8.50 -15.72 -7.02
CA LEU A 215 -8.03 -14.36 -6.68
C LEU A 215 -8.11 -13.42 -7.89
N VAL A 216 -7.72 -13.91 -9.09
CA VAL A 216 -7.87 -13.16 -10.35
C VAL A 216 -9.34 -12.87 -10.68
N ASN A 217 -10.25 -13.82 -10.48
CA ASN A 217 -11.69 -13.60 -10.67
C ASN A 217 -12.22 -12.49 -9.76
N GLU A 218 -11.82 -12.51 -8.49
CA GLU A 218 -12.23 -11.48 -7.54
C GLU A 218 -11.68 -10.10 -7.94
N MET A 219 -10.42 -10.01 -8.38
CA MET A 219 -9.87 -8.76 -8.92
C MET A 219 -10.64 -8.27 -10.15
N ASP A 220 -11.05 -9.16 -11.04
CA ASP A 220 -11.89 -8.82 -12.20
C ASP A 220 -13.22 -8.23 -11.75
N HIS A 221 -13.81 -8.66 -10.63
CA HIS A 221 -15.02 -8.03 -10.09
C HIS A 221 -14.75 -6.68 -9.39
N LEU A 222 -13.64 -6.56 -8.66
CA LEU A 222 -13.31 -5.36 -7.89
C LEU A 222 -12.86 -4.17 -8.75
N ILE A 223 -12.18 -4.43 -9.87
CA ILE A 223 -11.70 -3.38 -10.76
C ILE A 223 -12.86 -2.86 -11.62
N THR A 224 -13.54 -1.82 -11.14
CA THR A 224 -14.75 -1.25 -11.77
C THR A 224 -14.51 0.04 -12.53
N ASN A 225 -13.36 0.70 -12.33
CA ASN A 225 -13.02 2.00 -12.90
C ASN A 225 -11.51 2.13 -13.15
N SER A 226 -11.12 3.18 -13.89
CA SER A 226 -9.73 3.48 -14.27
C SER A 226 -8.82 3.70 -13.08
N TYR A 227 -9.34 4.25 -11.99
CA TYR A 227 -8.59 4.48 -10.77
C TYR A 227 -8.13 3.15 -10.14
N TYR A 228 -9.04 2.19 -9.96
CA TYR A 228 -8.68 0.87 -9.44
C TYR A 228 -7.76 0.10 -10.40
N LEU A 229 -8.00 0.16 -11.71
CA LEU A 229 -7.16 -0.51 -12.68
C LEU A 229 -5.72 0.03 -12.66
N HIS A 230 -5.58 1.36 -12.68
CA HIS A 230 -4.28 2.01 -12.70
C HIS A 230 -3.45 1.64 -11.48
N TYR A 231 -4.05 1.70 -10.28
CA TYR A 231 -3.31 1.40 -9.06
C TYR A 231 -3.11 -0.10 -8.80
N ALA A 232 -3.97 -0.98 -9.32
CA ALA A 232 -3.70 -2.42 -9.36
C ALA A 232 -2.44 -2.71 -10.18
N GLN A 233 -2.34 -2.13 -11.37
CA GLN A 233 -1.18 -2.25 -12.25
C GLN A 233 0.08 -1.65 -11.60
N HIS A 234 -0.02 -0.44 -11.05
CA HIS A 234 1.10 0.20 -10.37
C HIS A 234 1.61 -0.63 -9.19
N PHE A 235 0.74 -1.13 -8.32
CA PHE A 235 1.13 -1.97 -7.20
C PHE A 235 1.79 -3.27 -7.67
N HIS A 236 1.20 -3.96 -8.65
CA HIS A 236 1.80 -5.14 -9.26
C HIS A 236 3.21 -4.83 -9.77
N TYR A 237 3.36 -3.91 -10.71
CA TYR A 237 4.64 -3.68 -11.38
C TYR A 237 5.69 -3.07 -10.46
N GLN A 238 5.30 -2.35 -9.41
CA GLN A 238 6.26 -1.83 -8.45
C GLN A 238 6.86 -2.95 -7.59
N TYR A 239 6.06 -3.90 -7.11
CA TYR A 239 6.48 -4.85 -6.08
C TYR A 239 6.79 -6.26 -6.61
N TYR A 240 6.32 -6.62 -7.81
CA TYR A 240 6.45 -7.98 -8.35
C TYR A 240 7.00 -8.01 -9.79
N GLN A 241 7.75 -6.99 -10.18
CA GLN A 241 8.35 -6.82 -11.52
C GLN A 241 9.31 -7.94 -11.96
N ASN A 242 9.76 -8.79 -11.03
CA ASN A 242 10.65 -9.92 -11.31
C ASN A 242 9.90 -11.26 -11.49
N PHE A 243 8.57 -11.21 -11.58
CA PHE A 243 7.70 -12.36 -11.88
C PHE A 243 6.97 -12.13 -13.21
#